data_AF-A0A2E6CJN0-F1
#
_entry.id   AF-A0A2E6CJN0-F1
#
_cell.length_a   1.000
_cell.length_b   1.000
_cell.length_c   1.000
_cell.angle_alpha   90.00
_cell.angle_beta   90.00
_cell.angle_gamma   90.00
#
_symmetry.space_group_name_H-M   'P 1'
#
loop_
_entity.id
_entity.type
_entity.pdbx_description
1 polymer ?
#
loop_
_entity_poly.entity_id
_entity_poly.type
_entity_poly.pdbx_seq_one_letter_code
_entity_poly.pdbx_strand_id
1 'polypeptide(L)'
;MEEKINLGELPKLREEIAHHVGLDAESNQNIYARFANQKPYVQYEIDGETASVPENLPPDQLTVSKAKEYLNAAAEPDQVLCVDPETGLDVVLRQGSYGWYVSLGHFPKWPRASSPEGELMRLPHHLKPLKVAAAYLRSIVDPTDNEAILYILNAPKRGIGKRSIERFQEISKDNQFSLFEAFQSGHVLKSGSNQESAVEQLVHLIMDYQEKQESEKPGSLVRDVLHESGFWDEILTLKDPETKIKNIELFLSALSKFDSCQIAVDVLVERERLKNTPRPKTASLLEGMDPETLTKEEALQLLSLPKVLEPDDDSQITPANPDAESEKSEEEIPEITVHNGPYGPYLRFGDETRSLADDDNPFTITYGRAREILSQPKQFRRRQSKEISLKNDDGTTCTDPVSEKPILLKEGRFGPYVTDGETNASLQLGDTVEQMNGERAKELLAERRAQQ
;
A
#
# COMPACT_ATOMS: atom_id res chain seq x y z
N MET A 1 -3.39 10.04 32.11
CA MET A 1 -4.49 9.19 31.64
C MET A 1 -4.54 9.38 30.14
N GLU A 2 -4.02 8.42 29.38
CA GLU A 2 -4.24 8.41 27.93
C GLU A 2 -5.71 8.05 27.72
N GLU A 3 -6.54 9.05 27.43
CA GLU A 3 -7.88 8.78 26.91
C GLU A 3 -7.72 8.01 25.61
N LYS A 4 -8.09 6.73 25.64
CA LYS A 4 -8.16 5.91 24.44
C LYS A 4 -9.17 6.57 23.51
N ILE A 5 -8.68 7.19 22.44
CA ILE A 5 -9.50 7.78 21.39
C ILE A 5 -10.50 6.70 20.94
N ASN A 6 -11.79 6.99 21.07
CA ASN A 6 -12.84 6.11 20.62
C ASN A 6 -12.77 6.06 19.08
N LEU A 7 -12.54 4.87 18.50
CA LEU A 7 -12.45 4.73 17.04
C LEU A 7 -13.71 5.23 16.30
N GLY A 8 -14.87 5.29 16.97
CA GLY A 8 -16.10 5.86 16.42
C GLY A 8 -16.10 7.39 16.31
N GLU A 9 -15.20 8.10 16.99
CA GLU A 9 -15.05 9.56 16.95
C GLU A 9 -14.01 10.02 15.92
N LEU A 10 -13.20 9.09 15.39
CA LEU A 10 -12.18 9.38 14.39
C LEU A 10 -12.71 10.11 13.15
N PRO A 11 -13.90 9.80 12.60
CA PRO A 11 -14.44 10.54 11.46
C PRO A 11 -14.69 12.02 11.81
N LYS A 12 -15.30 12.30 12.97
CA LYS A 12 -15.58 13.67 13.44
C LYS A 12 -14.29 14.45 13.71
N LEU A 13 -13.33 13.82 14.38
CA LEU A 13 -12.02 14.41 14.64
C LEU A 13 -11.26 14.71 13.34
N ARG A 14 -11.40 13.83 12.33
CA ARG A 14 -10.82 14.04 11.00
C ARG A 14 -11.47 15.18 10.24
N GLU A 15 -12.76 15.47 10.44
CA GLU A 15 -13.43 16.64 9.88
C GLU A 15 -12.93 17.92 10.55
N GLU A 16 -12.83 17.95 11.88
CA GLU A 16 -12.40 19.13 12.64
C GLU A 16 -10.97 19.60 12.32
N ILE A 17 -10.08 18.68 11.95
CA ILE A 17 -8.68 18.98 11.60
C ILE A 17 -8.52 19.47 10.15
N ALA A 18 -9.54 19.25 9.30
CA ALA A 18 -9.44 19.55 7.87
C ALA A 18 -9.90 20.98 7.54
N HIS A 19 -9.23 21.63 6.58
CA HIS A 19 -9.67 22.94 6.10
C HIS A 19 -10.78 22.75 5.06
N HIS A 20 -12.00 23.19 5.37
CA HIS A 20 -13.12 23.13 4.42
C HIS A 20 -12.92 24.14 3.30
N VAL A 21 -12.77 23.64 2.07
CA VAL A 21 -12.58 24.47 0.86
C VAL A 21 -13.94 24.93 0.34
N GLY A 22 -14.95 24.06 0.38
CA GLY A 22 -16.33 24.38 -0.01
C GLY A 22 -17.11 23.16 -0.52
N LEU A 23 -18.34 23.40 -1.00
CA LEU A 23 -19.22 22.37 -1.57
C LEU A 23 -19.10 22.36 -3.10
N ASP A 24 -18.87 21.18 -3.70
CA ASP A 24 -19.01 20.99 -5.13
C ASP A 24 -20.49 20.84 -5.50
N ALA A 25 -21.01 21.80 -6.25
CA ALA A 25 -22.44 21.85 -6.58
C ALA A 25 -22.91 20.72 -7.51
N GLU A 26 -22.01 20.11 -8.29
CA GLU A 26 -22.37 19.04 -9.22
C GLU A 26 -22.45 17.67 -8.53
N SER A 27 -21.45 17.35 -7.72
CA SER A 27 -21.41 16.09 -6.97
C SER A 27 -22.19 16.15 -5.64
N ASN A 28 -22.52 17.36 -5.18
CA ASN A 28 -23.08 17.64 -3.86
C ASN A 28 -22.21 17.07 -2.72
N GLN A 29 -20.89 17.13 -2.90
CA GLN A 29 -19.88 16.66 -1.94
C GLN A 29 -19.02 17.80 -1.42
N ASN A 30 -18.67 17.76 -0.14
CA ASN A 30 -17.72 18.72 0.44
C ASN A 30 -16.29 18.42 0.01
N ILE A 31 -15.52 19.47 -0.27
CA ILE A 31 -14.09 19.40 -0.56
C ILE A 31 -13.31 19.92 0.64
N TYR A 32 -12.33 19.15 1.09
CA TYR A 32 -11.43 19.49 2.17
C TYR A 32 -9.99 19.56 1.68
N ALA A 33 -9.23 20.54 2.17
CA ALA A 33 -7.79 20.61 2.02
C ALA A 33 -7.11 20.06 3.29
N ARG A 34 -6.09 19.23 3.07
CA ARG A 34 -5.37 18.50 4.12
C ARG A 34 -3.87 18.50 3.82
N PHE A 35 -3.09 18.19 4.84
CA PHE A 35 -1.65 18.06 4.73
C PHE A 35 -1.20 16.75 5.38
N ALA A 36 -0.57 15.86 4.60
CA ALA A 36 -0.03 14.59 5.10
C ALA A 36 1.25 14.23 4.35
N ASN A 37 2.16 13.51 5.00
CA ASN A 37 3.43 13.09 4.41
C ASN A 37 4.22 14.24 3.74
N GLN A 38 4.19 15.43 4.36
CA GLN A 38 4.82 16.67 3.88
C GLN A 38 4.23 17.24 2.58
N LYS A 39 3.04 16.80 2.15
CA LYS A 39 2.39 17.28 0.92
C LYS A 39 0.95 17.72 1.17
N PRO A 40 0.51 18.84 0.57
CA PRO A 40 -0.89 19.24 0.58
C PRO A 40 -1.70 18.39 -0.42
N TYR A 41 -2.93 18.08 -0.07
CA TYR A 41 -3.88 17.38 -0.93
C TYR A 41 -5.30 17.86 -0.66
N VAL A 42 -6.17 17.69 -1.64
CA VAL A 42 -7.61 17.89 -1.52
C VAL A 42 -8.33 16.56 -1.51
N GLN A 43 -9.49 16.50 -0.87
CA GLN A 43 -10.27 15.29 -0.71
C GLN A 43 -11.77 15.59 -0.75
N TYR A 44 -12.54 14.75 -1.46
CA TYR A 44 -14.00 14.71 -1.32
C TYR A 44 -14.39 14.00 -0.03
N GLU A 45 -15.21 14.63 0.81
CA GLU A 45 -15.65 14.10 2.11
C GLU A 45 -14.46 13.64 3.00
N ILE A 46 -14.72 12.90 4.08
CA ILE A 46 -13.66 12.41 4.98
C ILE A 46 -12.82 11.28 4.36
N ASP A 47 -13.47 10.42 3.57
CA ASP A 47 -12.91 9.17 3.06
C ASP A 47 -13.16 8.98 1.54
N GLY A 48 -13.46 10.06 0.82
CA GLY A 48 -13.62 10.03 -0.63
C GLY A 48 -12.31 10.23 -1.38
N GLU A 49 -12.44 10.51 -2.67
CA GLU A 49 -11.32 10.65 -3.60
C GLU A 49 -10.38 11.78 -3.21
N THR A 50 -9.09 11.58 -3.44
CA THR A 50 -8.05 12.53 -3.07
C THR A 50 -7.25 12.94 -4.30
N ALA A 51 -6.78 14.18 -4.33
CA ALA A 51 -5.82 14.65 -5.30
C ALA A 51 -4.71 15.47 -4.65
N SER A 52 -3.48 15.25 -5.11
CA SER A 52 -2.33 16.04 -4.65
C SER A 52 -2.44 17.48 -5.15
N VAL A 53 -2.06 18.43 -4.30
CA VAL A 53 -1.98 19.84 -4.65
C VAL A 53 -0.51 20.23 -4.76
N PRO A 54 -0.10 21.07 -5.73
CA PRO A 54 1.27 21.58 -5.80
C PRO A 54 1.66 22.34 -4.52
N GLU A 55 2.86 22.07 -3.99
CA GLU A 55 3.38 22.71 -2.76
C GLU A 55 3.56 24.23 -2.90
N ASN A 56 3.73 24.71 -4.13
CA ASN A 56 3.87 26.12 -4.46
C ASN A 56 2.53 26.82 -4.73
N LEU A 57 1.39 26.13 -4.66
CA LEU A 57 0.08 26.76 -4.86
C LEU A 57 -0.25 27.63 -3.63
N PRO A 58 -0.45 28.95 -3.81
CA PRO A 58 -0.87 29.83 -2.72
C PRO A 58 -2.22 29.40 -2.13
N PRO A 59 -2.39 29.40 -0.79
CA PRO A 59 -3.63 28.94 -0.16
C PRO A 59 -4.90 29.67 -0.62
N ASP A 60 -4.79 30.95 -0.96
CA ASP A 60 -5.89 31.79 -1.48
C ASP A 60 -6.34 31.39 -2.89
N GLN A 61 -5.48 30.70 -3.65
CA GLN A 61 -5.80 30.19 -5.00
C GLN A 61 -6.46 28.82 -4.98
N LEU A 62 -6.49 28.13 -3.83
CA LEU A 62 -7.16 26.84 -3.67
C LEU A 62 -8.67 27.04 -3.52
N THR A 63 -9.32 27.45 -4.62
CA THR A 63 -10.78 27.58 -4.72
C THR A 63 -11.45 26.21 -4.94
N VAL A 64 -12.76 26.10 -4.72
CA VAL A 64 -13.55 24.89 -5.04
C VAL A 64 -13.31 24.44 -6.48
N SER A 65 -13.32 25.37 -7.44
CA SER A 65 -13.07 25.06 -8.86
C SER A 65 -11.67 24.50 -9.09
N LYS A 66 -10.64 25.06 -8.45
CA LYS A 66 -9.25 24.58 -8.59
C LYS A 66 -9.05 23.23 -7.90
N ALA A 67 -9.65 23.03 -6.72
CA ALA A 67 -9.62 21.76 -6.01
C ALA A 67 -10.32 20.65 -6.83
N LYS A 68 -11.45 20.98 -7.46
CA LYS A 68 -12.17 20.08 -8.38
C LYS A 68 -11.36 19.74 -9.61
N GLU A 69 -10.63 20.70 -10.19
CA GLU A 69 -9.70 20.43 -11.29
C GLU A 69 -8.68 19.35 -10.90
N TYR A 70 -8.06 19.45 -9.72
CA TYR A 70 -7.13 18.43 -9.23
C TYR A 70 -7.82 17.09 -8.98
N LEU A 71 -9.01 17.07 -8.37
CA LEU A 71 -9.78 15.84 -8.11
C LEU A 71 -10.20 15.13 -9.39
N ASN A 72 -10.66 15.88 -10.39
CA ASN A 72 -11.02 15.35 -11.70
C ASN A 72 -9.79 14.81 -12.44
N ALA A 73 -8.67 15.55 -12.44
CA ALA A 73 -7.42 15.09 -13.03
C ALA A 73 -6.92 13.79 -12.37
N ALA A 74 -7.12 13.62 -11.06
CA ALA A 74 -6.80 12.38 -10.36
C ALA A 74 -7.80 11.23 -10.65
N ALA A 75 -9.02 11.56 -11.07
CA ALA A 75 -10.07 10.59 -11.42
C ALA A 75 -10.00 10.12 -12.87
N GLU A 76 -9.28 10.85 -13.74
CA GLU A 76 -9.06 10.43 -15.13
C GLU A 76 -8.41 9.04 -15.20
N PRO A 77 -8.82 8.19 -16.16
CA PRO A 77 -8.23 6.87 -16.33
C PRO A 77 -6.74 7.01 -16.62
N ASP A 78 -5.95 6.09 -16.07
CA ASP A 78 -4.50 6.13 -16.26
C ASP A 78 -4.15 6.10 -17.75
N GLN A 79 -3.16 6.90 -18.15
CA GLN A 79 -2.70 6.92 -19.53
C GLN A 79 -2.05 5.57 -19.89
N VAL A 80 -2.72 4.80 -20.74
CA VAL A 80 -2.21 3.52 -21.26
C VAL A 80 -1.19 3.80 -22.36
N LEU A 81 0.07 3.42 -22.14
CA LEU A 81 1.14 3.57 -23.11
C LEU A 81 1.12 2.40 -24.12
N CYS A 82 0.95 1.18 -23.64
CA CYS A 82 0.88 -0.02 -24.46
C CYS A 82 0.32 -1.23 -23.68
N VAL A 83 0.20 -2.36 -24.36
CA VAL A 83 -0.01 -3.69 -23.73
C VAL A 83 1.31 -4.44 -23.73
N ASP A 84 1.66 -5.00 -22.58
CA ASP A 84 2.83 -5.86 -22.41
C ASP A 84 2.61 -7.21 -23.14
N PRO A 85 3.50 -7.62 -24.06
CA PRO A 85 3.30 -8.82 -24.87
C PRO A 85 3.42 -10.13 -24.08
N GLU A 86 4.11 -10.15 -22.94
CA GLU A 86 4.30 -11.37 -22.14
C GLU A 86 3.10 -11.65 -21.24
N THR A 87 2.61 -10.62 -20.55
CA THR A 87 1.53 -10.75 -19.56
C THR A 87 0.15 -10.41 -20.11
N GLY A 88 0.08 -9.66 -21.22
CA GLY A 88 -1.17 -9.12 -21.75
C GLY A 88 -1.78 -7.99 -20.91
N LEU A 89 -1.03 -7.43 -19.95
CA LEU A 89 -1.48 -6.35 -19.08
C LEU A 89 -1.13 -4.97 -19.65
N ASP A 90 -1.96 -3.97 -19.33
CA ASP A 90 -1.72 -2.58 -19.73
C ASP A 90 -0.51 -1.99 -19.01
N VAL A 91 0.42 -1.38 -19.75
CA VAL A 91 1.50 -0.56 -19.22
C VAL A 91 1.01 0.87 -19.15
N VAL A 92 0.91 1.40 -17.94
CA VAL A 92 0.30 2.71 -17.69
C VAL A 92 1.28 3.68 -17.05
N LEU A 93 1.19 4.95 -17.45
CA LEU A 93 1.98 6.05 -16.90
C LEU A 93 1.20 6.74 -15.77
N ARG A 94 1.88 6.98 -14.64
CA ARG A 94 1.28 7.57 -13.44
C ARG A 94 2.21 8.57 -12.78
N GLN A 95 1.61 9.55 -12.11
CA GLN A 95 2.32 10.50 -11.25
C GLN A 95 2.19 10.07 -9.79
N GLY A 96 3.32 9.81 -9.13
CA GLY A 96 3.38 9.44 -7.72
C GLY A 96 3.99 10.54 -6.85
N SER A 97 4.07 10.27 -5.54
CA SER A 97 4.71 11.19 -4.59
C SER A 97 6.20 11.42 -4.87
N TYR A 98 6.87 10.50 -5.57
CA TYR A 98 8.30 10.56 -5.88
C TYR A 98 8.62 10.95 -7.32
N GLY A 99 7.59 11.29 -8.11
CA GLY A 99 7.72 11.57 -9.54
C GLY A 99 6.93 10.60 -10.41
N TRP A 100 7.19 10.66 -11.71
CA TRP A 100 6.53 9.84 -12.71
C TRP A 100 7.04 8.40 -12.68
N TYR A 101 6.14 7.46 -12.91
CA TYR A 101 6.47 6.03 -12.96
C TYR A 101 5.53 5.29 -13.91
N VAL A 102 6.02 4.18 -14.44
CA VAL A 102 5.23 3.22 -15.21
C VAL A 102 4.80 2.05 -14.34
N SER A 103 3.67 1.45 -14.67
CA SER A 103 3.08 0.34 -13.93
C SER A 103 2.57 -0.73 -14.90
N LEU A 104 2.91 -1.99 -14.63
CA LEU A 104 2.38 -3.16 -15.34
C LEU A 104 1.03 -3.55 -14.74
N GLY A 105 -0.04 -3.02 -15.32
CA GLY A 105 -1.41 -3.17 -14.91
C GLY A 105 -1.92 -2.01 -14.05
N HIS A 106 -3.22 -2.06 -13.76
CA HIS A 106 -3.85 -1.11 -12.86
C HIS A 106 -3.77 -1.57 -11.41
N PHE A 107 -3.64 -0.62 -10.50
CA PHE A 107 -3.81 -0.91 -9.09
C PHE A 107 -5.28 -1.26 -8.81
N PRO A 108 -5.55 -2.27 -7.95
CA PRO A 108 -6.91 -2.57 -7.53
C PRO A 108 -7.52 -1.32 -6.88
N LYS A 109 -8.63 -0.85 -7.46
CA LYS A 109 -9.40 0.28 -6.91
C LYS A 109 -10.35 -0.28 -5.85
N TRP A 110 -10.09 0.07 -4.60
CA TRP A 110 -10.99 -0.27 -3.50
C TRP A 110 -12.21 0.66 -3.53
N PRO A 111 -13.41 0.15 -3.18
CA PRO A 111 -14.57 1.01 -3.02
C PRO A 111 -14.34 2.05 -1.93
N ARG A 112 -15.07 3.17 -2.01
CA ARG A 112 -15.01 4.26 -1.03
C ARG A 112 -15.35 3.72 0.35
N ALA A 113 -14.62 4.10 1.39
CA ALA A 113 -14.80 3.51 2.73
C ALA A 113 -16.19 3.76 3.35
N SER A 114 -16.87 4.82 2.90
CA SER A 114 -18.24 5.18 3.28
C SER A 114 -19.32 4.50 2.44
N SER A 115 -18.97 3.86 1.33
CA SER A 115 -19.94 3.12 0.52
C SER A 115 -20.31 1.80 1.22
N PRO A 116 -21.50 1.22 0.95
CA PRO A 116 -21.87 -0.09 1.48
C PRO A 116 -20.80 -1.17 1.24
N GLU A 117 -20.18 -1.15 0.06
CA GLU A 117 -19.10 -2.06 -0.33
C GLU A 117 -17.84 -1.84 0.51
N GLY A 118 -17.38 -0.58 0.65
CA GLY A 118 -16.21 -0.26 1.46
C GLY A 118 -16.41 -0.60 2.93
N GLU A 119 -17.61 -0.33 3.46
CA GLU A 119 -17.99 -0.70 4.82
C GLU A 119 -18.00 -2.21 5.05
N LEU A 120 -18.50 -3.00 4.08
CA LEU A 120 -18.47 -4.45 4.15
C LEU A 120 -17.03 -4.97 4.04
N MET A 121 -16.23 -4.43 3.11
CA MET A 121 -14.88 -4.92 2.82
C MET A 121 -13.86 -4.68 3.94
N ARG A 122 -13.99 -3.56 4.67
CA ARG A 122 -13.06 -3.17 5.76
C ARG A 122 -13.20 -4.01 7.04
N LEU A 123 -14.28 -4.76 7.18
CA LEU A 123 -14.53 -5.58 8.36
C LEU A 123 -13.47 -6.67 8.53
N PRO A 124 -13.27 -7.18 9.76
CA PRO A 124 -12.23 -8.16 10.04
C PRO A 124 -12.60 -9.58 9.55
N HIS A 125 -12.69 -9.78 8.24
CA HIS A 125 -13.00 -11.07 7.57
C HIS A 125 -12.00 -12.19 7.82
N HIS A 126 -10.90 -11.94 8.54
CA HIS A 126 -10.02 -13.01 9.00
C HIS A 126 -10.62 -13.78 10.18
N LEU A 127 -11.57 -13.19 10.92
CA LEU A 127 -12.21 -13.79 12.08
C LEU A 127 -13.17 -14.91 11.68
N LYS A 128 -13.11 -16.04 12.40
CA LYS A 128 -13.97 -17.21 12.17
C LYS A 128 -15.46 -16.83 12.03
N PRO A 129 -16.07 -16.04 12.93
CA PRO A 129 -17.51 -15.79 12.84
C PRO A 129 -17.93 -15.06 11.56
N LEU A 130 -17.13 -14.09 11.10
CA LEU A 130 -17.42 -13.36 9.86
C LEU A 130 -17.25 -14.25 8.64
N LYS A 131 -16.22 -15.10 8.62
CA LYS A 131 -16.03 -16.08 7.55
C LYS A 131 -17.20 -17.06 7.47
N VAL A 132 -17.70 -17.53 8.62
CA VAL A 132 -18.86 -18.45 8.64
C VAL A 132 -20.12 -17.74 8.16
N ALA A 133 -20.38 -16.52 8.63
CA ALA A 133 -21.52 -15.71 8.18
C ALA A 133 -21.48 -15.45 6.67
N ALA A 134 -20.30 -15.06 6.14
CA ALA A 134 -20.09 -14.88 4.70
C ALA A 134 -20.26 -16.18 3.91
N ALA A 135 -19.78 -17.31 4.43
CA ALA A 135 -19.91 -18.61 3.79
C ALA A 135 -21.35 -19.13 3.79
N TYR A 136 -22.15 -18.86 4.82
CA TYR A 136 -23.59 -19.14 4.80
C TYR A 136 -24.28 -18.36 3.69
N LEU A 137 -24.05 -17.04 3.62
CA LEU A 137 -24.62 -16.19 2.57
C LEU A 137 -24.21 -16.67 1.17
N ARG A 138 -22.90 -16.94 0.96
CA ARG A 138 -22.38 -17.48 -0.30
C ARG A 138 -23.03 -18.81 -0.67
N SER A 139 -23.15 -19.74 0.26
CA SER A 139 -23.74 -21.07 0.01
C SER A 139 -25.24 -21.01 -0.30
N ILE A 140 -25.95 -20.01 0.24
CA ILE A 140 -27.38 -19.78 -0.05
C ILE A 140 -27.53 -19.17 -1.45
N VAL A 141 -26.75 -18.13 -1.76
CA VAL A 141 -26.82 -17.48 -3.08
C VAL A 141 -26.33 -18.41 -4.19
N ASP A 142 -25.21 -19.10 -3.95
CA ASP A 142 -24.56 -20.00 -4.89
C ASP A 142 -24.17 -21.34 -4.21
N PRO A 143 -25.05 -22.36 -4.26
CA PRO A 143 -24.74 -23.69 -3.73
C PRO A 143 -23.62 -24.43 -4.48
N THR A 144 -23.17 -23.93 -5.63
CA THR A 144 -22.04 -24.51 -6.36
C THR A 144 -20.69 -24.11 -5.78
N ASP A 145 -20.68 -23.13 -4.86
CA ASP A 145 -19.51 -22.67 -4.13
C ASP A 145 -19.03 -23.70 -3.09
N ASN A 146 -18.22 -24.65 -3.56
CA ASN A 146 -17.67 -25.72 -2.75
C ASN A 146 -16.85 -25.22 -1.56
N GLU A 147 -16.15 -24.08 -1.68
CA GLU A 147 -15.35 -23.54 -0.58
C GLU A 147 -16.25 -23.04 0.55
N ALA A 148 -17.33 -22.31 0.21
CA ALA A 148 -18.31 -21.84 1.19
C ALA A 148 -19.02 -23.01 1.89
N ILE A 149 -19.44 -24.02 1.13
CA ILE A 149 -20.11 -25.23 1.64
C ILE A 149 -19.19 -25.98 2.63
N LEU A 150 -17.92 -26.18 2.29
CA LEU A 150 -16.95 -26.81 3.18
C LEU A 150 -16.74 -26.01 4.45
N TYR A 151 -16.75 -24.68 4.34
CA TYR A 151 -16.53 -23.78 5.47
C TYR A 151 -17.66 -23.86 6.50
N ILE A 152 -18.91 -23.98 6.05
CA ILE A 152 -20.08 -24.09 6.94
C ILE A 152 -20.37 -25.51 7.40
N LEU A 153 -19.82 -26.54 6.74
CA LEU A 153 -20.11 -27.95 7.00
C LEU A 153 -20.01 -28.33 8.50
N ASN A 154 -18.98 -27.85 9.19
CA ASN A 154 -18.78 -28.04 10.63
C ASN A 154 -18.85 -26.73 11.43
N ALA A 155 -19.60 -25.74 10.95
CA ALA A 155 -19.88 -24.50 11.65
C ALA A 155 -21.41 -24.26 11.72
N PRO A 156 -22.10 -24.70 12.80
CA PRO A 156 -21.54 -25.21 14.04
C PRO A 156 -21.03 -26.66 13.96
N LYS A 157 -20.36 -27.13 15.01
CA LYS A 157 -19.80 -28.50 15.05
C LYS A 157 -20.87 -29.57 14.77
N ARG A 158 -20.79 -30.23 13.61
CA ARG A 158 -21.68 -31.33 13.17
C ARG A 158 -21.06 -32.73 13.28
N GLY A 159 -19.79 -32.82 13.69
CA GLY A 159 -19.11 -34.11 13.86
C GLY A 159 -18.73 -34.80 12.55
N ILE A 160 -18.65 -34.06 11.45
CA ILE A 160 -18.26 -34.59 10.13
C ILE A 160 -16.74 -34.63 10.06
N GLY A 161 -16.17 -35.83 10.07
CA GLY A 161 -14.72 -36.05 10.13
C GLY A 161 -14.02 -35.85 8.77
N LYS A 162 -12.69 -35.69 8.81
CA LYS A 162 -11.83 -35.48 7.62
C LYS A 162 -12.06 -36.53 6.52
N ARG A 163 -12.15 -37.82 6.87
CA ARG A 163 -12.40 -38.90 5.90
C ARG A 163 -13.74 -38.76 5.17
N SER A 164 -14.78 -38.29 5.86
CA SER A 164 -16.08 -38.04 5.22
C SER A 164 -15.96 -36.89 4.23
N ILE A 165 -15.26 -35.82 4.61
CA ILE A 165 -15.02 -34.65 3.75
C ILE A 165 -14.22 -35.05 2.50
N GLU A 166 -13.12 -35.79 2.66
CA GLU A 166 -12.31 -36.28 1.53
C GLU A 166 -13.13 -37.11 0.56
N ARG A 167 -13.99 -38.01 1.09
CA ARG A 167 -14.88 -38.83 0.27
C ARG A 167 -15.91 -38.00 -0.51
N PHE A 168 -16.47 -36.95 0.10
CA PHE A 168 -17.37 -36.04 -0.60
C PHE A 168 -16.66 -35.29 -1.73
N GLN A 169 -15.43 -34.84 -1.49
CA GLN A 169 -14.62 -34.15 -2.49
C GLN A 169 -14.21 -35.07 -3.65
N GLU A 170 -13.87 -36.33 -3.38
CA GLU A 170 -13.59 -37.35 -4.40
C GLU A 170 -14.81 -37.57 -5.30
N ILE A 171 -15.99 -37.77 -4.71
CA ILE A 171 -17.23 -38.01 -5.47
C ILE A 171 -17.63 -36.79 -6.30
N SER A 172 -17.48 -35.58 -5.76
CA SER A 172 -17.68 -34.32 -6.49
C SER A 172 -16.77 -34.25 -7.72
N LYS A 173 -15.49 -34.59 -7.58
CA LYS A 173 -14.53 -34.63 -8.70
C LYS A 173 -14.87 -35.69 -9.74
N ASP A 174 -15.17 -36.91 -9.29
CA ASP A 174 -15.42 -38.05 -10.18
C ASP A 174 -16.68 -37.87 -11.03
N ASN A 175 -17.72 -37.25 -10.46
CA ASN A 175 -19.01 -37.05 -11.15
C ASN A 175 -19.17 -35.65 -11.76
N GLN A 176 -18.18 -34.77 -11.59
CA GLN A 176 -18.23 -33.37 -12.03
C GLN A 176 -19.43 -32.59 -11.46
N PHE A 177 -19.80 -32.89 -10.22
CA PHE A 177 -20.87 -32.21 -9.49
C PHE A 177 -20.30 -31.34 -8.37
N SER A 178 -21.05 -30.33 -7.96
CA SER A 178 -20.79 -29.56 -6.74
C SER A 178 -20.89 -30.45 -5.50
N LEU A 179 -20.29 -30.00 -4.39
CA LEU A 179 -20.42 -30.66 -3.10
C LEU A 179 -21.86 -30.66 -2.60
N PHE A 180 -22.62 -29.61 -2.92
CA PHE A 180 -24.03 -29.53 -2.55
C PHE A 180 -24.86 -30.62 -3.25
N GLU A 181 -24.67 -30.82 -4.57
CA GLU A 181 -25.29 -31.92 -5.31
C GLU A 181 -24.83 -33.29 -4.79
N ALA A 182 -23.56 -33.43 -4.42
CA ALA A 182 -23.06 -34.65 -3.79
C ALA A 182 -23.75 -34.92 -2.45
N PHE A 183 -24.04 -33.89 -1.65
CA PHE A 183 -24.79 -34.01 -0.39
C PHE A 183 -26.25 -34.42 -0.64
N GLN A 184 -26.91 -33.84 -1.65
CA GLN A 184 -28.27 -34.20 -2.04
C GLN A 184 -28.42 -35.65 -2.49
N SER A 185 -27.36 -36.23 -3.08
CA SER A 185 -27.41 -37.62 -3.54
C SER A 185 -27.55 -38.64 -2.40
N GLY A 186 -27.19 -38.30 -1.15
CA GLY A 186 -27.33 -39.16 0.04
C GLY A 186 -26.47 -40.44 0.04
N HIS A 187 -25.95 -40.88 -1.11
CA HIS A 187 -25.31 -42.18 -1.31
C HIS A 187 -23.86 -42.27 -0.79
N VAL A 188 -23.33 -41.18 -0.23
CA VAL A 188 -21.92 -41.07 0.15
C VAL A 188 -21.64 -41.60 1.55
N LEU A 189 -22.59 -41.43 2.47
CA LEU A 189 -22.42 -41.78 3.87
C LEU A 189 -23.10 -43.11 4.20
N LYS A 190 -22.74 -43.68 5.36
CA LYS A 190 -23.41 -44.88 5.85
C LYS A 190 -24.83 -44.50 6.22
N SER A 191 -25.81 -45.15 5.60
CA SER A 191 -27.22 -44.92 5.87
C SER A 191 -27.57 -45.09 7.36
N GLY A 192 -28.31 -44.15 7.92
CA GLY A 192 -28.65 -44.02 9.34
C GLY A 192 -27.53 -43.46 10.23
N SER A 193 -26.49 -42.83 9.66
CA SER A 193 -25.40 -42.26 10.46
C SER A 193 -25.69 -40.84 10.95
N ASN A 194 -25.11 -40.45 12.08
CA ASN A 194 -25.23 -39.08 12.58
C ASN A 194 -24.68 -38.05 11.57
N GLN A 195 -23.64 -38.42 10.80
CA GLN A 195 -23.07 -37.55 9.78
C GLN A 195 -24.04 -37.32 8.61
N GLU A 196 -24.77 -38.35 8.20
CA GLU A 196 -25.78 -38.25 7.14
C GLU A 196 -26.90 -37.31 7.56
N SER A 197 -27.47 -37.54 8.74
CA SER A 197 -28.52 -36.66 9.28
C SER A 197 -28.05 -35.20 9.42
N ALA A 198 -26.79 -34.98 9.80
CA ALA A 198 -26.24 -33.63 9.90
C ALA A 198 -26.05 -32.95 8.53
N VAL A 199 -25.69 -33.71 7.49
CA VAL A 199 -25.60 -33.22 6.11
C VAL A 199 -26.99 -32.94 5.54
N GLU A 200 -27.96 -33.83 5.76
CA GLU A 200 -29.36 -33.63 5.36
C GLU A 200 -29.94 -32.35 5.99
N GLN A 201 -29.74 -32.15 7.29
CA GLN A 201 -30.18 -30.93 7.99
C GLN A 201 -29.55 -29.66 7.38
N LEU A 202 -28.27 -29.72 7.02
CA LEU A 202 -27.59 -28.58 6.37
C LEU A 202 -28.15 -28.32 4.96
N VAL A 203 -28.40 -29.36 4.17
CA VAL A 203 -28.98 -29.23 2.82
C VAL A 203 -30.37 -28.60 2.91
N HIS A 204 -31.23 -29.10 3.81
CA HIS A 204 -32.56 -28.52 4.03
C HIS A 204 -32.48 -27.06 4.46
N LEU A 205 -31.60 -26.74 5.43
CA LEU A 205 -31.39 -25.36 5.86
C LEU A 205 -31.00 -24.45 4.68
N ILE A 206 -30.05 -24.87 3.84
CA ILE A 206 -29.65 -24.05 2.68
C ILE A 206 -30.84 -23.84 1.74
N MET A 207 -31.56 -24.91 1.38
CA MET A 207 -32.72 -24.83 0.47
C MET A 207 -33.82 -23.90 1.02
N ASP A 208 -34.14 -23.99 2.31
CA ASP A 208 -35.14 -23.12 2.94
C ASP A 208 -34.74 -21.64 2.83
N TYR A 209 -33.46 -21.33 3.02
CA TYR A 209 -32.95 -19.96 2.91
C TYR A 209 -32.74 -19.51 1.46
N GLN A 210 -32.59 -20.43 0.51
CA GLN A 210 -32.60 -20.09 -0.91
C GLN A 210 -33.93 -19.52 -1.35
N GLU A 211 -35.04 -20.02 -0.81
CA GLU A 211 -36.37 -19.46 -1.08
C GLU A 211 -36.55 -18.10 -0.39
N LYS A 212 -36.11 -17.97 0.87
CA LYS A 212 -36.24 -16.72 1.64
C LYS A 212 -35.45 -15.54 1.03
N GLN A 213 -34.32 -15.80 0.38
CA GLN A 213 -33.43 -14.75 -0.12
C GLN A 213 -34.03 -13.82 -1.17
N GLU A 214 -35.11 -14.24 -1.85
CA GLU A 214 -35.81 -13.40 -2.82
C GLU A 214 -36.60 -12.26 -2.16
N SER A 215 -36.96 -12.41 -0.88
CA SER A 215 -37.84 -11.49 -0.16
C SER A 215 -37.18 -10.79 1.03
N GLU A 216 -36.09 -11.35 1.56
CA GLU A 216 -35.40 -10.84 2.74
C GLU A 216 -34.14 -10.02 2.40
N LYS A 217 -33.81 -9.06 3.28
CA LYS A 217 -32.55 -8.32 3.17
C LYS A 217 -31.36 -9.19 3.64
N PRO A 218 -30.16 -9.04 3.05
CA PRO A 218 -29.03 -9.95 3.33
C PRO A 218 -28.63 -10.00 4.81
N GLY A 219 -28.64 -8.86 5.51
CA GLY A 219 -28.28 -8.81 6.92
C GLY A 219 -29.30 -9.52 7.83
N SER A 220 -30.60 -9.48 7.50
CA SER A 220 -31.63 -10.23 8.24
C SER A 220 -31.52 -11.72 7.96
N LEU A 221 -31.42 -12.09 6.68
CA LEU A 221 -31.28 -13.48 6.24
C LEU A 221 -30.07 -14.17 6.89
N VAL A 222 -28.92 -13.49 6.92
CA VAL A 222 -27.72 -14.02 7.58
C VAL A 222 -27.90 -14.10 9.09
N ARG A 223 -28.58 -13.14 9.74
CA ARG A 223 -28.87 -13.24 11.16
C ARG A 223 -29.69 -14.49 11.47
N ASP A 224 -30.74 -14.71 10.71
CA ASP A 224 -31.70 -15.79 10.95
C ASP A 224 -31.05 -17.17 10.72
N VAL A 225 -30.29 -17.35 9.63
CA VAL A 225 -29.58 -18.62 9.39
C VAL A 225 -28.49 -18.90 10.44
N LEU A 226 -27.84 -17.87 11.00
CA LEU A 226 -26.88 -18.06 12.09
C LEU A 226 -27.54 -18.55 13.38
N HIS A 227 -28.77 -18.11 13.66
CA HIS A 227 -29.55 -18.60 14.79
C HIS A 227 -30.09 -20.01 14.54
N GLU A 228 -30.76 -20.24 13.41
CA GLU A 228 -31.37 -21.55 13.09
C GLU A 228 -30.34 -22.65 12.90
N SER A 229 -29.16 -22.33 12.35
CA SER A 229 -28.05 -23.30 12.26
C SER A 229 -27.47 -23.68 13.62
N GLY A 230 -27.65 -22.86 14.65
CA GLY A 230 -26.99 -22.97 15.96
C GLY A 230 -25.57 -22.39 16.02
N PHE A 231 -25.09 -21.72 14.95
CA PHE A 231 -23.76 -21.09 14.98
C PHE A 231 -23.69 -19.88 15.92
N TRP A 232 -24.80 -19.15 16.09
CA TRP A 232 -24.90 -18.06 17.05
C TRP A 232 -24.55 -18.52 18.47
N ASP A 233 -25.06 -19.69 18.86
CA ASP A 233 -24.75 -20.29 20.16
C ASP A 233 -23.29 -20.72 20.26
N GLU A 234 -22.69 -21.24 19.17
CA GLU A 234 -21.26 -21.54 19.15
C GLU A 234 -20.42 -20.28 19.41
N ILE A 235 -20.80 -19.13 18.85
CA ILE A 235 -20.08 -17.85 19.05
C ILE A 235 -20.02 -17.46 20.54
N LEU A 236 -21.12 -17.68 21.27
CA LEU A 236 -21.20 -17.40 22.72
C LEU A 236 -20.21 -18.26 23.53
N THR A 237 -19.83 -19.44 23.04
CA THR A 237 -18.86 -20.32 23.70
C THR A 237 -17.40 -19.96 23.39
N LEU A 238 -17.16 -19.09 22.41
CA LEU A 238 -15.80 -18.74 22.01
C LEU A 238 -15.15 -17.75 23.00
N LYS A 239 -13.81 -17.68 23.00
CA LYS A 239 -13.07 -16.63 23.72
C LYS A 239 -13.49 -15.24 23.25
N ASP A 240 -13.75 -14.33 24.17
CA ASP A 240 -14.17 -12.95 23.90
C ASP A 240 -15.42 -12.87 23.00
N PRO A 241 -16.57 -13.39 23.48
CA PRO A 241 -17.80 -13.46 22.68
C PRO A 241 -18.38 -12.07 22.41
N GLU A 242 -18.25 -11.12 23.34
CA GLU A 242 -18.78 -9.76 23.20
C GLU A 242 -18.19 -9.04 21.98
N THR A 243 -16.86 -9.06 21.81
CA THR A 243 -16.19 -8.47 20.64
C THR A 243 -16.59 -9.17 19.34
N LYS A 244 -16.76 -10.50 19.37
CA LYS A 244 -17.18 -11.27 18.20
C LYS A 244 -18.60 -10.94 17.77
N ILE A 245 -19.53 -10.87 18.71
CA ILE A 245 -20.91 -10.46 18.46
C ILE A 245 -20.93 -9.05 17.90
N LYS A 246 -20.16 -8.11 18.50
CA LYS A 246 -20.05 -6.75 17.96
C LYS A 246 -19.58 -6.74 16.49
N ASN A 247 -18.56 -7.53 16.15
CA ASN A 247 -18.07 -7.60 14.77
C ASN A 247 -19.10 -8.22 13.82
N ILE A 248 -19.88 -9.21 14.28
CA ILE A 248 -20.97 -9.80 13.49
C ILE A 248 -22.10 -8.78 13.32
N GLU A 249 -22.52 -8.08 14.36
CA GLU A 249 -23.57 -7.06 14.24
C GLU A 249 -23.17 -5.93 13.27
N LEU A 250 -21.90 -5.52 13.27
CA LEU A 250 -21.38 -4.58 12.26
C LEU A 250 -21.44 -5.19 10.85
N PHE A 251 -21.13 -6.48 10.70
CA PHE A 251 -21.23 -7.20 9.44
C PHE A 251 -22.67 -7.32 8.94
N LEU A 252 -23.61 -7.70 9.81
CA LEU A 252 -25.04 -7.76 9.51
C LEU A 252 -25.59 -6.38 9.15
N SER A 253 -25.18 -5.33 9.89
CA SER A 253 -25.57 -3.95 9.59
C SER A 253 -25.05 -3.48 8.22
N ALA A 254 -23.82 -3.83 7.85
CA ALA A 254 -23.28 -3.54 6.53
C ALA A 254 -24.04 -4.31 5.43
N LEU A 255 -24.33 -5.59 5.66
CA LEU A 255 -25.12 -6.43 4.75
C LEU A 255 -26.55 -5.90 4.52
N SER A 256 -27.18 -5.33 5.55
CA SER A 256 -28.52 -4.74 5.43
C SER A 256 -28.59 -3.51 4.53
N LYS A 257 -27.46 -2.92 4.15
CA LYS A 257 -27.40 -1.78 3.23
C LYS A 257 -27.54 -2.19 1.76
N PHE A 258 -27.39 -3.48 1.44
CA PHE A 258 -27.50 -4.00 0.08
C PHE A 258 -28.94 -4.32 -0.29
N ASP A 259 -29.23 -4.24 -1.59
CA ASP A 259 -30.59 -4.49 -2.09
C ASP A 259 -30.94 -5.96 -2.23
N SER A 260 -29.97 -6.81 -2.55
CA SER A 260 -30.14 -8.25 -2.70
C SER A 260 -28.95 -9.03 -2.15
N CYS A 261 -29.18 -10.30 -1.86
CA CYS A 261 -28.12 -11.22 -1.42
C CYS A 261 -27.04 -11.39 -2.48
N GLN A 262 -27.43 -11.39 -3.76
CA GLN A 262 -26.49 -11.48 -4.89
C GLN A 262 -25.47 -10.34 -4.86
N ILE A 263 -25.91 -9.08 -4.75
CA ILE A 263 -24.99 -7.92 -4.76
C ILE A 263 -24.01 -8.02 -3.57
N ALA A 264 -24.49 -8.41 -2.40
CA ALA A 264 -23.63 -8.58 -1.23
C ALA A 264 -22.58 -9.68 -1.44
N VAL A 265 -22.95 -10.81 -2.08
CA VAL A 265 -22.02 -11.88 -2.42
C VAL A 265 -21.00 -11.43 -3.46
N ASP A 266 -21.42 -10.72 -4.50
CA ASP A 266 -20.52 -10.18 -5.53
C ASP A 266 -19.42 -9.30 -4.90
N VAL A 267 -19.79 -8.48 -3.91
CA VAL A 267 -18.84 -7.65 -3.15
C VAL A 267 -17.88 -8.50 -2.31
N LEU A 268 -18.35 -9.58 -1.68
CA LEU A 268 -17.49 -10.50 -0.92
C LEU A 268 -16.49 -11.23 -1.82
N VAL A 269 -16.93 -11.64 -3.02
CA VAL A 269 -16.09 -12.29 -4.03
C VAL A 269 -15.07 -11.29 -4.59
N GLU A 270 -15.50 -10.09 -4.97
CA GLU A 270 -14.61 -9.04 -5.48
C GLU A 270 -13.57 -8.65 -4.43
N ARG A 271 -13.92 -8.63 -3.15
CA ARG A 271 -12.97 -8.42 -2.06
C ARG A 271 -11.85 -9.47 -2.05
N GLU A 272 -12.20 -10.75 -2.20
CA GLU A 272 -11.22 -11.84 -2.25
C GLU A 272 -10.33 -11.71 -3.48
N ARG A 273 -10.91 -11.38 -4.63
CA ARG A 273 -10.17 -11.07 -5.86
C ARG A 273 -9.19 -9.92 -5.65
N LEU A 274 -9.64 -8.74 -5.18
CA LEU A 274 -8.79 -7.56 -4.95
C LEU A 274 -7.64 -7.85 -3.98
N LYS A 275 -7.89 -8.68 -2.96
CA LYS A 275 -6.86 -9.08 -2.00
C LYS A 275 -5.81 -10.02 -2.61
N ASN A 276 -6.23 -10.89 -3.54
CA ASN A 276 -5.38 -11.86 -4.20
C ASN A 276 -4.74 -11.30 -5.50
N THR A 277 -5.22 -10.17 -6.01
CA THR A 277 -4.62 -9.49 -7.17
C THR A 277 -3.17 -9.14 -6.85
N PRO A 278 -2.20 -9.63 -7.65
CA PRO A 278 -0.81 -9.28 -7.46
C PRO A 278 -0.65 -7.77 -7.59
N ARG A 279 0.22 -7.18 -6.76
CA ARG A 279 0.52 -5.76 -6.89
C ARG A 279 1.19 -5.55 -8.25
N PRO A 280 0.74 -4.57 -9.05
CA PRO A 280 1.33 -4.32 -10.35
C PRO A 280 2.81 -3.96 -10.17
N LYS A 281 3.66 -4.49 -11.06
CA LYS A 281 5.09 -4.15 -11.07
C LYS A 281 5.22 -2.68 -11.48
N THR A 282 6.03 -1.91 -10.76
CA THR A 282 6.24 -0.49 -11.06
C THR A 282 7.71 -0.17 -11.28
N ALA A 283 7.97 0.86 -12.08
CA ALA A 283 9.30 1.41 -12.26
C ALA A 283 9.23 2.93 -12.44
N SER A 284 10.00 3.66 -11.64
CA SER A 284 10.15 5.11 -11.78
C SER A 284 10.88 5.46 -13.07
N LEU A 285 10.52 6.58 -13.69
CA LEU A 285 11.26 7.14 -14.81
C LEU A 285 12.70 7.49 -14.38
N LEU A 286 13.64 7.45 -15.34
CA LEU A 286 15.01 7.90 -15.13
C LEU A 286 15.10 9.43 -15.11
N GLU A 287 16.17 9.95 -14.52
CA GLU A 287 16.45 11.39 -14.57
C GLU A 287 16.62 11.84 -16.04
N GLY A 288 15.92 12.92 -16.41
CA GLY A 288 15.90 13.44 -17.78
C GLY A 288 14.86 12.83 -18.72
N MET A 289 14.13 11.77 -18.32
CA MET A 289 12.99 11.27 -19.10
C MET A 289 11.78 12.22 -18.96
N ASP A 290 11.16 12.55 -20.08
CA ASP A 290 9.94 13.37 -20.12
C ASP A 290 8.70 12.46 -20.26
N PRO A 291 7.75 12.51 -19.30
CA PRO A 291 6.52 11.72 -19.34
C PRO A 291 5.70 11.90 -20.62
N GLU A 292 5.72 13.07 -21.26
CA GLU A 292 4.92 13.33 -22.46
C GLU A 292 5.50 12.65 -23.71
N THR A 293 6.80 12.41 -23.72
CA THR A 293 7.52 11.83 -24.88
C THR A 293 7.91 10.36 -24.68
N LEU A 294 7.58 9.78 -23.52
CA LEU A 294 7.98 8.43 -23.15
C LEU A 294 7.45 7.39 -24.15
N THR A 295 8.36 6.59 -24.71
CA THR A 295 8.01 5.59 -25.71
C THR A 295 7.58 4.26 -25.08
N LYS A 296 6.87 3.44 -25.86
CA LYS A 296 6.49 2.07 -25.49
C LYS A 296 7.71 1.22 -25.09
N GLU A 297 8.79 1.31 -25.86
CA GLU A 297 9.99 0.50 -25.66
C GLU A 297 10.70 0.88 -24.36
N GLU A 298 10.82 2.18 -24.07
CA GLU A 298 11.40 2.68 -22.82
C GLU A 298 10.56 2.27 -21.60
N ALA A 299 9.22 2.34 -21.70
CA ALA A 299 8.34 1.91 -20.62
C ALA A 299 8.52 0.42 -20.26
N LEU A 300 8.64 -0.45 -21.27
CA LEU A 300 8.93 -1.87 -21.08
C LEU A 300 10.34 -2.10 -20.51
N GLN A 301 11.34 -1.33 -20.97
CA GLN A 301 12.69 -1.37 -20.40
C GLN A 301 12.71 -0.97 -18.93
N LEU A 302 11.98 0.08 -18.53
CA LEU A 302 11.86 0.47 -17.14
C LEU A 302 11.24 -0.65 -16.30
N LEU A 303 10.17 -1.28 -16.79
CA LEU A 303 9.53 -2.42 -16.12
C LEU A 303 10.40 -3.68 -16.10
N SER A 304 11.48 -3.76 -16.88
CA SER A 304 12.45 -4.86 -16.77
C SER A 304 13.33 -4.75 -15.52
N LEU A 305 13.45 -3.55 -14.92
CA LEU A 305 14.20 -3.36 -13.68
C LEU A 305 13.42 -3.93 -12.46
N PRO A 306 14.11 -4.49 -11.45
CA PRO A 306 15.55 -4.71 -11.40
C PRO A 306 16.01 -5.82 -12.35
N LYS A 307 17.12 -5.57 -13.06
CA LYS A 307 17.68 -6.48 -14.07
C LYS A 307 18.86 -7.25 -13.49
N VAL A 308 18.85 -8.57 -13.61
CA VAL A 308 20.01 -9.42 -13.27
C VAL A 308 21.01 -9.39 -14.42
N LEU A 309 22.30 -9.22 -14.11
CA LEU A 309 23.38 -9.28 -15.10
C LEU A 309 24.02 -10.68 -15.09
N GLU A 310 24.01 -11.34 -16.24
CA GLU A 310 24.63 -12.65 -16.42
C GLU A 310 26.15 -12.52 -16.66
N PRO A 311 26.98 -13.43 -16.13
CA PRO A 311 28.42 -13.42 -16.37
C PRO A 311 28.79 -13.56 -17.85
N ASP A 312 29.81 -12.80 -18.29
CA ASP A 312 30.33 -12.88 -19.66
C ASP A 312 31.13 -14.19 -19.93
N ASP A 313 31.56 -14.91 -18.87
CA ASP A 313 32.30 -16.18 -18.89
C ASP A 313 32.12 -16.90 -17.53
N ASP A 314 32.53 -18.17 -17.38
CA ASP A 314 32.43 -18.99 -16.14
C ASP A 314 33.24 -18.43 -14.93
N SER A 315 33.90 -17.29 -15.12
CA SER A 315 34.71 -16.58 -14.13
C SER A 315 33.86 -15.82 -13.11
N GLN A 316 33.41 -16.56 -12.10
CA GLN A 316 32.75 -16.04 -10.90
C GLN A 316 33.59 -14.95 -10.20
N ILE A 317 32.91 -13.98 -9.57
CA ILE A 317 33.54 -12.87 -8.82
C ILE A 317 34.01 -13.36 -7.44
N THR A 318 35.24 -13.02 -7.08
CA THR A 318 35.67 -12.81 -5.68
C THR A 318 35.58 -11.30 -5.34
N PRO A 319 34.94 -10.90 -4.24
CA PRO A 319 34.76 -9.49 -3.86
C PRO A 319 36.09 -8.76 -3.55
N ALA A 320 36.12 -7.45 -3.78
CA ALA A 320 37.31 -6.59 -3.65
C ALA A 320 37.67 -6.19 -2.19
N ASN A 321 37.09 -6.87 -1.18
CA ASN A 321 37.33 -6.60 0.23
C ASN A 321 37.85 -7.88 0.91
N PRO A 322 39.17 -8.08 1.04
CA PRO A 322 39.74 -9.29 1.65
C PRO A 322 39.56 -9.36 3.17
N ASP A 323 39.17 -8.26 3.82
CA ASP A 323 39.19 -8.14 5.29
C ASP A 323 37.83 -8.40 5.97
N ALA A 324 36.84 -8.90 5.23
CA ALA A 324 35.64 -9.47 5.83
C ALA A 324 35.86 -10.97 6.09
N GLU A 325 36.59 -11.30 7.15
CA GLU A 325 36.56 -12.64 7.73
C GLU A 325 35.14 -12.92 8.23
N SER A 326 34.34 -13.52 7.35
CA SER A 326 33.18 -14.29 7.75
C SER A 326 33.29 -15.64 7.07
N GLU A 327 33.77 -16.61 7.83
CA GLU A 327 33.58 -18.04 7.58
C GLU A 327 32.08 -18.28 7.35
N LYS A 328 31.67 -18.35 6.09
CA LYS A 328 30.35 -18.79 5.70
C LYS A 328 30.53 -19.85 4.62
N SER A 329 30.01 -21.04 4.95
CA SER A 329 29.84 -22.24 4.13
C SER A 329 29.44 -21.89 2.70
N GLU A 330 30.06 -22.53 1.68
CA GLU A 330 29.66 -22.58 0.25
C GLU A 330 28.38 -21.79 -0.07
N GLU A 331 28.47 -20.46 0.00
CA GLU A 331 27.33 -19.55 -0.09
C GLU A 331 27.22 -19.14 -1.56
N GLU A 332 26.03 -19.32 -2.15
CA GLU A 332 25.68 -18.82 -3.48
C GLU A 332 26.22 -17.40 -3.64
N ILE A 333 27.11 -17.20 -4.62
CA ILE A 333 27.67 -15.88 -4.92
C ILE A 333 26.49 -14.99 -5.30
N PRO A 334 26.28 -13.85 -4.61
CA PRO A 334 25.13 -13.02 -4.87
C PRO A 334 25.17 -12.49 -6.31
N GLU A 335 24.03 -12.46 -6.98
CA GLU A 335 23.95 -11.96 -8.34
C GLU A 335 24.14 -10.43 -8.39
N ILE A 336 24.73 -9.94 -9.49
CA ILE A 336 24.75 -8.49 -9.76
C ILE A 336 23.41 -8.09 -10.35
N THR A 337 22.75 -7.11 -9.72
CA THR A 337 21.48 -6.57 -10.19
C THR A 337 21.54 -5.06 -10.41
N VAL A 338 20.88 -4.56 -11.45
CA VAL A 338 20.72 -3.14 -11.76
C VAL A 338 19.36 -2.67 -11.26
N HIS A 339 19.34 -1.58 -10.51
CA HIS A 339 18.13 -0.98 -9.92
C HIS A 339 18.01 0.49 -10.33
N ASN A 340 16.79 1.03 -10.29
CA ASN A 340 16.55 2.46 -10.33
C ASN A 340 16.09 2.95 -8.96
N GLY A 341 16.79 3.93 -8.38
CA GLY A 341 16.51 4.47 -7.05
C GLY A 341 16.22 5.97 -7.06
N PRO A 342 15.93 6.57 -5.88
CA PRO A 342 15.64 8.00 -5.76
C PRO A 342 16.82 8.91 -6.11
N TYR A 343 18.05 8.37 -6.18
CA TYR A 343 19.27 9.10 -6.53
C TYR A 343 19.83 8.67 -7.90
N GLY A 344 18.99 8.04 -8.73
CA GLY A 344 19.37 7.48 -10.02
C GLY A 344 19.70 5.98 -9.98
N PRO A 345 20.13 5.43 -11.13
CA PRO A 345 20.45 4.02 -11.27
C PRO A 345 21.65 3.57 -10.46
N TYR A 346 21.62 2.34 -9.97
CA TYR A 346 22.70 1.76 -9.19
C TYR A 346 22.78 0.24 -9.34
N LEU A 347 23.97 -0.29 -9.13
CA LEU A 347 24.25 -1.72 -9.05
C LEU A 347 24.11 -2.19 -7.60
N ARG A 348 23.64 -3.43 -7.43
CA ARG A 348 23.59 -4.14 -6.17
C ARG A 348 24.21 -5.52 -6.30
N PHE A 349 25.09 -5.86 -5.37
CA PHE A 349 25.72 -7.18 -5.20
C PHE A 349 25.65 -7.54 -3.72
N GLY A 350 24.71 -8.42 -3.34
CA GLY A 350 24.38 -8.69 -1.94
C GLY A 350 23.94 -7.41 -1.21
N ASP A 351 24.71 -6.98 -0.21
CA ASP A 351 24.52 -5.74 0.55
C ASP A 351 25.37 -4.56 0.04
N GLU A 352 26.20 -4.79 -0.97
CA GLU A 352 26.97 -3.74 -1.61
C GLU A 352 26.20 -3.06 -2.72
N THR A 353 26.27 -1.73 -2.76
CA THR A 353 25.69 -0.92 -3.83
C THR A 353 26.70 0.08 -4.38
N ARG A 354 26.56 0.44 -5.66
CA ARG A 354 27.31 1.53 -6.32
C ARG A 354 26.41 2.24 -7.33
N SER A 355 26.39 3.56 -7.32
CA SER A 355 25.68 4.35 -8.33
C SER A 355 26.32 4.16 -9.71
N LEU A 356 25.49 4.18 -10.75
CA LEU A 356 25.97 4.29 -12.13
C LEU A 356 26.33 5.75 -12.42
N ALA A 357 27.32 5.97 -13.27
CA ALA A 357 27.64 7.28 -13.81
C ALA A 357 26.71 7.62 -14.99
N ASP A 358 26.65 8.89 -15.39
CA ASP A 358 25.74 9.37 -16.44
C ASP A 358 26.00 8.73 -17.82
N ASP A 359 27.22 8.25 -18.06
CA ASP A 359 27.63 7.52 -19.26
C ASP A 359 27.28 6.02 -19.23
N ASP A 360 26.99 5.46 -18.05
CA ASP A 360 26.64 4.06 -17.87
C ASP A 360 25.11 3.87 -17.99
N ASN A 361 24.65 3.38 -19.14
CA ASN A 361 23.23 3.11 -19.37
C ASN A 361 22.76 1.87 -18.59
N PRO A 362 21.74 1.99 -17.70
CA PRO A 362 21.29 0.90 -16.85
C PRO A 362 20.69 -0.30 -17.60
N PHE A 363 20.23 -0.10 -18.85
CA PHE A 363 19.61 -1.16 -19.63
C PHE A 363 20.64 -2.00 -20.40
N THR A 364 21.77 -1.39 -20.77
CA THR A 364 22.79 -2.01 -21.64
C THR A 364 24.11 -2.28 -20.94
N ILE A 365 24.27 -1.90 -19.67
CA ILE A 365 25.47 -2.18 -18.89
C ILE A 365 25.80 -3.69 -18.87
N THR A 366 27.06 -4.02 -19.11
CA THR A 366 27.57 -5.40 -19.15
C THR A 366 28.06 -5.86 -17.78
N TYR A 367 28.21 -7.17 -17.62
CA TYR A 367 28.72 -7.75 -16.38
C TYR A 367 30.15 -7.31 -16.09
N GLY A 368 31.04 -7.33 -17.09
CA GLY A 368 32.40 -6.81 -16.97
C GLY A 368 32.45 -5.36 -16.46
N ARG A 369 31.64 -4.45 -17.04
CA ARG A 369 31.58 -3.05 -16.59
C ARG A 369 31.04 -2.93 -15.17
N ALA A 370 30.01 -3.71 -14.83
CA ALA A 370 29.46 -3.71 -13.48
C ALA A 370 30.48 -4.16 -12.42
N ARG A 371 31.35 -5.13 -12.76
CA ARG A 371 32.47 -5.54 -11.89
C ARG A 371 33.47 -4.43 -11.65
N GLU A 372 33.83 -3.68 -12.69
CA GLU A 372 34.73 -2.53 -12.54
C GLU A 372 34.16 -1.53 -11.54
N ILE A 373 32.89 -1.17 -11.69
CA ILE A 373 32.21 -0.22 -10.80
C ILE A 373 32.13 -0.75 -9.36
N LEU A 374 31.75 -2.03 -9.18
CA LEU A 374 31.65 -2.65 -7.86
C LEU A 374 33.02 -2.79 -7.16
N SER A 375 34.10 -2.96 -7.92
CA SER A 375 35.46 -3.04 -7.37
C SER A 375 35.97 -1.70 -6.81
N GLN A 376 35.36 -0.58 -7.23
CA GLN A 376 35.73 0.73 -6.72
C GLN A 376 35.27 0.89 -5.26
N PRO A 377 36.02 1.64 -4.43
CA PRO A 377 35.60 1.91 -3.06
C PRO A 377 34.26 2.66 -3.05
N LYS A 378 33.41 2.40 -2.05
CA LYS A 378 32.16 3.16 -1.87
C LYS A 378 32.51 4.64 -1.76
N GLN A 379 32.24 5.39 -2.82
CA GLN A 379 32.25 6.84 -2.76
C GLN A 379 30.99 7.24 -2.02
N PHE A 380 31.10 7.40 -0.70
CA PHE A 380 30.11 8.17 0.03
C PHE A 380 30.18 9.57 -0.55
N ARG A 381 29.20 9.92 -1.39
CA ARG A 381 28.94 11.31 -1.74
C ARG A 381 28.52 11.97 -0.44
N ARG A 382 29.51 12.39 0.34
CA ARG A 382 29.33 13.38 1.40
C ARG A 382 28.56 14.47 0.67
N ARG A 383 27.31 14.72 1.05
CA ARG A 383 26.70 16.01 0.77
C ARG A 383 27.72 16.99 1.32
N GLN A 384 28.59 17.51 0.45
CA GLN A 384 29.28 18.74 0.77
C GLN A 384 28.10 19.70 0.86
N SER A 385 27.69 19.98 2.09
CA SER A 385 26.77 21.06 2.32
C SER A 385 27.38 22.26 1.62
N LYS A 386 26.61 22.90 0.75
CA LYS A 386 27.07 24.00 -0.06
C LYS A 386 27.70 25.03 0.88
N GLU A 387 29.02 25.16 0.84
CA GLU A 387 29.74 26.07 1.73
C GLU A 387 29.67 27.46 1.10
N ILE A 388 28.90 28.35 1.71
CA ILE A 388 28.79 29.73 1.28
C ILE A 388 29.75 30.55 2.14
N SER A 389 30.84 31.05 1.53
CA SER A 389 31.74 31.99 2.20
C SER A 389 31.04 33.33 2.37
N LEU A 390 30.79 33.74 3.61
CA LEU A 390 30.14 35.01 3.89
C LEU A 390 31.10 36.18 3.59
N LYS A 391 30.54 37.28 3.09
CA LYS A 391 31.26 38.52 2.81
C LYS A 391 30.74 39.65 3.70
N ASN A 392 31.60 40.59 4.05
CA ASN A 392 31.18 41.86 4.66
C ASN A 392 30.54 42.76 3.59
N ASP A 393 29.90 43.84 4.01
CA ASP A 393 29.25 44.82 3.12
C ASP A 393 30.24 45.44 2.09
N ASP A 394 31.53 45.47 2.43
CA ASP A 394 32.62 45.93 1.57
C ASP A 394 33.10 44.86 0.55
N GLY A 395 32.44 43.70 0.47
CA GLY A 395 32.75 42.61 -0.45
C GLY A 395 33.99 41.76 -0.09
N THR A 396 34.66 42.08 1.03
CA THR A 396 35.77 41.31 1.59
C THR A 396 35.29 40.07 2.34
N THR A 397 36.12 39.03 2.40
CA THR A 397 35.80 37.80 3.14
C THR A 397 35.51 38.12 4.61
N CYS A 398 34.37 37.65 5.10
CA CYS A 398 34.00 37.85 6.50
C CYS A 398 34.86 36.95 7.38
N THR A 399 35.69 37.53 8.23
CA THR A 399 36.49 36.81 9.23
C THR A 399 35.94 37.06 10.63
N ASP A 400 35.98 36.04 11.47
CA ASP A 400 35.57 36.15 12.87
C ASP A 400 36.62 36.92 13.70
N PRO A 401 36.21 37.84 14.59
CA PRO A 401 37.13 38.67 15.37
C PRO A 401 37.90 37.91 16.47
N VAL A 402 37.50 36.68 16.82
CA VAL A 402 38.12 35.88 17.89
C VAL A 402 39.04 34.81 17.32
N SER A 403 38.57 34.05 16.34
CA SER A 403 39.36 32.97 15.74
C SER A 403 40.20 33.43 14.54
N GLU A 404 40.02 34.66 14.06
CA GLU A 404 40.65 35.24 12.86
C GLU A 404 40.42 34.41 11.57
N LYS A 405 39.49 33.45 11.60
CA LYS A 405 39.18 32.54 10.51
C LYS A 405 37.99 33.02 9.68
N PRO A 406 37.91 32.64 8.39
CA PRO A 406 36.78 32.98 7.54
C PRO A 406 35.50 32.29 8.03
N ILE A 407 34.40 33.02 8.03
CA ILE A 407 33.08 32.51 8.43
C ILE A 407 32.39 31.91 7.20
N LEU A 408 31.96 30.67 7.35
CA LEU A 408 31.26 29.88 6.34
C LEU A 408 29.85 29.59 6.81
N LEU A 409 28.88 29.69 5.90
CA LEU A 409 27.52 29.20 6.09
C LEU A 409 27.40 27.81 5.46
N LYS A 410 26.97 26.83 6.25
CA LYS A 410 26.84 25.42 5.86
C LYS A 410 25.47 24.88 6.25
N GLU A 411 25.04 23.82 5.57
CA GLU A 411 23.86 23.03 5.96
C GLU A 411 24.25 21.81 6.80
N GLY A 412 23.54 21.57 7.89
CA GLY A 412 23.75 20.45 8.80
C GLY A 412 22.48 19.65 9.06
N ARG A 413 22.59 18.58 9.86
CA ARG A 413 21.47 17.70 10.25
C ARG A 413 20.31 18.45 10.93
N PHE A 414 20.59 19.59 11.54
CA PHE A 414 19.65 20.38 12.34
C PHE A 414 19.28 21.71 11.67
N GLY A 415 19.56 21.86 10.38
CA GLY A 415 19.34 23.10 9.62
C GLY A 415 20.64 23.84 9.26
N PRO A 416 20.53 25.01 8.60
CA PRO A 416 21.66 25.86 8.26
C PRO A 416 22.35 26.44 9.51
N TYR A 417 23.67 26.58 9.45
CA TYR A 417 24.50 27.08 10.54
C TYR A 417 25.73 27.83 10.01
N VAL A 418 26.24 28.78 10.79
CA VAL A 418 27.51 29.47 10.52
C VAL A 418 28.64 28.84 11.32
N THR A 419 29.84 28.84 10.75
CA THR A 419 31.04 28.26 11.36
C THR A 419 32.29 29.03 10.97
N ASP A 420 33.20 29.19 11.91
CA ASP A 420 34.58 29.67 11.71
C ASP A 420 35.60 28.51 11.65
N GLY A 421 35.11 27.26 11.66
CA GLY A 421 35.91 26.04 11.73
C GLY A 421 36.18 25.51 13.14
N GLU A 422 35.86 26.28 14.20
CA GLU A 422 36.00 25.85 15.60
C GLU A 422 34.67 25.86 16.34
N THR A 423 33.87 26.89 16.13
CA THR A 423 32.54 27.11 16.71
C THR A 423 31.47 26.98 15.63
N ASN A 424 30.39 26.25 15.93
CA ASN A 424 29.24 26.10 15.04
C ASN A 424 27.98 26.68 15.69
N ALA A 425 27.37 27.68 15.05
CA ALA A 425 26.15 28.33 15.53
C ALA A 425 25.01 28.14 14.51
N SER A 426 23.94 27.46 14.93
CA SER A 426 22.73 27.30 14.10
C SER A 426 22.03 28.64 13.88
N LEU A 427 21.41 28.83 12.71
CA LEU A 427 20.54 29.97 12.44
C LEU A 427 19.32 29.96 13.39
N GLN A 428 18.87 31.14 13.84
CA GLN A 428 17.71 31.29 14.73
C GLN A 428 16.39 31.40 13.95
N LEU A 429 15.27 31.31 14.66
CA LEU A 429 13.92 31.41 14.09
C LEU A 429 13.70 32.82 13.51
N GLY A 430 13.81 32.96 12.19
CA GLY A 430 13.70 34.23 11.46
C GLY A 430 14.93 34.55 10.59
N ASP A 431 16.07 33.90 10.84
CA ASP A 431 17.24 34.01 9.96
C ASP A 431 17.01 33.17 8.69
N THR A 432 17.31 33.73 7.51
CA THR A 432 17.26 33.02 6.22
C THR A 432 18.62 33.00 5.56
N VAL A 433 18.97 31.89 4.90
CA VAL A 433 20.27 31.69 4.21
C VAL A 433 20.57 32.82 3.22
N GLU A 434 19.53 33.37 2.58
CA GLU A 434 19.63 34.43 1.57
C GLU A 434 19.90 35.81 2.17
N GLN A 435 19.52 36.03 3.44
CA GLN A 435 19.68 37.31 4.15
C GLN A 435 20.83 37.28 5.16
N MET A 436 21.54 36.14 5.29
CA MET A 436 22.70 36.02 6.17
C MET A 436 23.84 36.92 5.71
N ASN A 437 24.22 37.88 6.56
CA ASN A 437 25.37 38.75 6.35
C ASN A 437 26.50 38.46 7.35
N GLY A 438 27.67 39.04 7.10
CA GLY A 438 28.86 38.84 7.94
C GLY A 438 28.72 39.30 9.39
N GLU A 439 27.93 40.36 9.64
CA GLU A 439 27.73 40.90 11.00
C GLU A 439 26.84 39.97 11.84
N ARG A 440 25.70 39.54 11.29
CA ARG A 440 24.79 38.59 11.95
C ARG A 440 25.47 37.25 12.21
N ALA A 441 26.34 36.80 11.30
CA ALA A 441 27.09 35.56 11.49
C ALA A 441 28.10 35.63 12.65
N LYS A 442 28.77 36.78 12.83
CA LYS A 442 29.66 37.02 13.99
C LYS A 442 28.87 37.03 15.30
N GLU A 443 27.68 37.63 15.30
CA GLU A 443 26.79 37.65 16.46
C GLU A 443 26.39 36.23 16.88
N LEU A 444 25.94 35.40 15.94
CA LEU A 444 25.57 34.01 16.21
C LEU A 444 26.74 33.18 16.76
N LEU A 445 27.95 33.35 16.23
CA LEU A 445 29.14 32.69 16.74
C LEU A 445 29.52 33.18 18.14
N ALA A 446 29.41 34.49 18.41
CA ALA A 446 29.69 35.05 19.73
C ALA A 446 28.69 34.57 20.79
N GLU A 447 27.38 34.57 20.49
CA GLU A 447 26.34 34.02 21.36
C GLU A 447 26.60 32.55 21.66
N ARG A 448 26.97 31.78 20.64
CA ARG A 448 27.25 30.35 20.81
C ARG A 448 28.45 30.08 21.72
N ARG A 449 29.49 30.90 21.64
CA ARG A 449 30.66 30.83 22.55
C ARG A 449 30.32 31.26 23.96
N ALA A 450 29.41 32.22 24.15
CA ALA A 450 28.96 32.65 25.47
C ALA A 450 28.07 31.61 26.17
N GLN A 451 27.48 30.69 25.42
CA GLN A 451 26.64 29.58 25.91
C GLN A 451 27.43 28.26 26.11
N GLN A 452 28.69 28.19 25.69
CA GLN A 452 29.61 27.10 25.99
C GLN A 452 30.43 27.45 27.24
#